data_AF-A0A8J9SUB5-F1
#
_entry.id   AF-A0A8J9SUB5-F1
#
_cell.length_a   1.000
_cell.length_b   1.000
_cell.length_c   1.000
_cell.angle_alpha   90.00
_cell.angle_beta   90.00
_cell.angle_gamma   90.00
#
_symmetry.space_group_name_H-M   'P 1'
#
loop_
_entity.id
_entity.type
_entity.pdbx_description
1 polymer ?
#
loop_
_entity_poly.entity_id
_entity_poly.type
_entity_poly.pdbx_seq_one_letter_code
_entity_poly.pdbx_strand_id
1 'polypeptide(L)'
;MATGNISSITGVPLSLDVSDEGTSDDIDKSGNNFVYETHEDRAKANGMKYTVSDVPPLPLSIILGCQHFLTMLGATVLIPLIVTPAMGATAKQTAEVISTIFVVSGVNTLIQTTLGDRLPIVQGGSFSYLPPTFSVIFNPSLQAIVGDNERFLETMQVLSGAIFVVGIVQMALGYSGAIVPILKYLSPVTIAPVITAIGLGLYSVGFTNVSTCFSVGLIQMLLSIIFSQYLKKFLIGGYPVFALFPIILAIAITWSFAAILTASDVWGEESACRTD
;
A
#
# COMPACT_ATOMS: atom_id res chain seq x y z
N MET A 1 17.56 -20.45 -43.57
CA MET A 1 18.05 -21.49 -42.63
C MET A 1 18.44 -20.77 -41.34
N ALA A 2 18.01 -21.30 -40.19
CA ALA A 2 18.03 -20.71 -38.85
C ALA A 2 16.86 -19.77 -38.50
N THR A 3 15.68 -20.38 -38.36
CA THR A 3 14.60 -19.96 -37.45
C THR A 3 15.11 -20.07 -36.01
N GLY A 4 15.36 -18.92 -35.36
CA GLY A 4 15.74 -18.83 -33.95
C GLY A 4 14.53 -18.57 -33.08
N ASN A 5 14.15 -19.59 -32.32
CA ASN A 5 13.00 -19.63 -31.42
C ASN A 5 13.31 -18.83 -30.12
N ILE A 6 12.68 -17.65 -29.94
CA ILE A 6 12.85 -16.80 -28.73
C ILE A 6 11.73 -17.07 -27.70
N SER A 7 11.35 -18.34 -27.51
CA SER A 7 10.32 -18.74 -26.55
C SER A 7 10.85 -19.07 -25.14
N SER A 8 12.12 -18.77 -24.83
CA SER A 8 12.80 -19.37 -23.67
C SER A 8 13.03 -18.46 -22.45
N ILE A 9 12.57 -17.20 -22.38
CA ILE A 9 13.03 -16.30 -21.28
C ILE A 9 11.93 -15.76 -20.36
N THR A 10 10.62 -15.86 -20.67
CA THR A 10 9.59 -15.36 -19.74
C THR A 10 8.31 -16.18 -19.59
N GLY A 11 8.13 -17.31 -20.30
CA GLY A 11 7.08 -18.30 -19.97
C GLY A 11 5.62 -17.81 -19.87
N VAL A 12 5.30 -16.59 -20.28
CA VAL A 12 3.95 -16.02 -20.21
C VAL A 12 3.52 -15.59 -21.61
N PRO A 13 2.67 -16.35 -22.32
CA PRO A 13 1.95 -15.82 -23.45
C PRO A 13 0.86 -14.88 -22.93
N LEU A 14 0.98 -13.60 -23.26
CA LEU A 14 -0.05 -12.59 -23.03
C LEU A 14 -1.29 -13.00 -23.87
N SER A 15 -2.23 -13.68 -23.23
CA SER A 15 -3.45 -14.19 -23.86
C SER A 15 -4.59 -13.23 -23.50
N LEU A 16 -5.22 -12.69 -24.54
CA LEU A 16 -6.32 -11.73 -24.48
C LEU A 16 -7.57 -12.34 -23.82
N ASP A 17 -8.28 -11.51 -23.07
CA ASP A 17 -9.53 -11.79 -22.37
C ASP A 17 -10.52 -12.61 -23.20
N VAL A 18 -10.95 -13.73 -22.63
CA VAL A 18 -12.22 -14.38 -22.96
C VAL A 18 -13.03 -14.39 -21.67
N SER A 19 -14.13 -13.66 -21.70
CA SER A 19 -15.13 -13.56 -20.64
C SER A 19 -15.56 -14.94 -20.13
N ASP A 20 -15.77 -15.03 -18.81
CA ASP A 20 -16.45 -16.14 -18.14
C ASP A 20 -17.82 -16.40 -18.78
N GLU A 21 -17.93 -17.50 -19.52
CA GLU A 21 -19.20 -18.19 -19.74
C GLU A 21 -18.96 -19.69 -19.51
N GLY A 22 -19.59 -20.21 -18.46
CA GLY A 22 -19.35 -21.55 -17.95
C GLY A 22 -19.79 -22.66 -18.90
N THR A 23 -18.93 -23.69 -18.94
CA THR A 23 -19.17 -25.09 -19.35
C THR A 23 -19.55 -25.33 -20.82
N SER A 24 -18.52 -25.32 -21.68
CA SER A 24 -18.53 -26.06 -22.93
C SER A 24 -17.46 -27.16 -22.85
N ASP A 25 -17.88 -28.41 -22.61
CA ASP A 25 -17.05 -29.58 -22.89
C ASP A 25 -16.91 -29.73 -24.41
N ASP A 26 -16.09 -28.87 -25.04
CA ASP A 26 -15.80 -28.97 -26.46
C ASP A 26 -14.75 -30.08 -26.69
N ILE A 27 -15.25 -31.27 -27.03
CA ILE A 27 -14.44 -32.42 -27.42
C ILE A 27 -13.80 -32.14 -28.79
N ASP A 28 -12.51 -31.76 -28.80
CA ASP A 28 -11.71 -31.82 -30.03
C ASP A 28 -11.42 -33.27 -30.43
N LYS A 29 -11.41 -33.54 -31.74
CA LYS A 29 -11.27 -34.87 -32.38
C LYS A 29 -9.87 -35.49 -32.25
N SER A 30 -9.09 -35.12 -31.23
CA SER A 30 -7.73 -35.61 -30.99
C SER A 30 -7.60 -36.51 -29.74
N GLY A 31 -8.65 -36.67 -28.92
CA GLY A 31 -8.62 -37.60 -27.78
C GLY A 31 -7.65 -37.20 -26.66
N ASN A 32 -7.12 -35.97 -26.69
CA ASN A 32 -6.32 -35.40 -25.62
C ASN A 32 -7.18 -34.40 -24.83
N ASN A 33 -7.36 -34.68 -23.54
CA ASN A 33 -7.99 -33.75 -22.60
C ASN A 33 -7.06 -32.54 -22.40
N PHE A 34 -7.28 -31.46 -23.15
CA PHE A 34 -6.63 -30.18 -22.87
C PHE A 34 -7.37 -29.53 -21.71
N VAL A 35 -6.93 -29.81 -20.48
CA VAL A 35 -7.43 -29.11 -19.29
C VAL A 35 -6.94 -27.68 -19.37
N TYR A 36 -7.84 -26.74 -19.63
CA TYR A 36 -7.56 -25.31 -19.46
C TYR A 36 -7.33 -25.06 -17.97
N GLU A 37 -6.06 -25.01 -17.58
CA GLU A 37 -5.68 -24.69 -16.20
C GLU A 37 -6.02 -23.23 -15.95
N THR A 38 -7.05 -22.99 -15.15
CA THR A 38 -7.49 -21.63 -14.84
C THR A 38 -6.43 -20.90 -14.00
N HIS A 39 -6.48 -19.57 -13.98
CA HIS A 39 -5.62 -18.79 -13.08
C HIS A 39 -5.79 -19.18 -11.61
N GLU A 40 -6.98 -19.66 -11.23
CA GLU A 40 -7.26 -20.17 -9.89
C GLU A 40 -6.60 -21.53 -9.61
N ASP A 41 -6.58 -22.43 -10.59
CA ASP A 41 -5.91 -23.73 -10.47
C ASP A 41 -4.40 -23.56 -10.30
N ARG A 42 -3.80 -22.65 -11.06
CA ARG A 42 -2.38 -22.28 -10.91
C ARG A 42 -2.10 -21.64 -9.55
N ALA A 43 -3.01 -20.81 -9.05
CA ALA A 43 -2.88 -20.20 -7.73
C ALA A 43 -2.89 -21.25 -6.61
N LYS A 44 -3.82 -22.21 -6.68
CA LYS A 44 -3.90 -23.34 -5.73
C LYS A 44 -2.67 -24.25 -5.85
N ALA A 45 -2.18 -24.52 -7.06
CA ALA A 45 -0.95 -25.28 -7.29
C ALA A 45 0.30 -24.58 -6.71
N ASN A 46 0.32 -23.25 -6.69
CA ASN A 46 1.36 -22.44 -6.06
C ASN A 46 1.23 -22.31 -4.52
N GLY A 47 0.29 -23.04 -3.91
CA GLY A 47 0.12 -23.08 -2.46
C GLY A 47 -0.77 -21.97 -1.87
N MET A 48 -1.58 -21.29 -2.68
CA MET A 48 -2.61 -20.38 -2.14
C MET A 48 -3.73 -21.17 -1.48
N LYS A 49 -4.01 -20.86 -0.20
CA LYS A 49 -5.09 -21.52 0.57
C LYS A 49 -6.49 -21.03 0.18
N TYR A 50 -6.61 -19.79 -0.29
CA TYR A 50 -7.85 -19.18 -0.74
C TYR A 50 -7.57 -18.41 -2.03
N THR A 51 -8.40 -18.59 -3.05
CA THR A 51 -8.39 -17.77 -4.27
C THR A 51 -9.27 -16.53 -4.10
N VAL A 52 -9.28 -15.64 -5.10
CA VAL A 52 -10.03 -14.38 -5.05
C VAL A 52 -11.54 -14.61 -4.89
N SER A 53 -12.05 -15.68 -5.49
CA SER A 53 -13.47 -16.05 -5.45
C SER A 53 -13.86 -16.85 -4.20
N ASP A 54 -12.88 -17.36 -3.44
CA ASP A 54 -13.14 -18.17 -2.26
C ASP A 54 -13.56 -17.30 -1.06
N VAL A 55 -14.61 -17.72 -0.36
CA VAL A 55 -15.08 -17.04 0.87
C VAL A 55 -14.66 -17.85 2.10
N PRO A 56 -13.66 -17.40 2.88
CA PRO A 56 -13.26 -18.09 4.10
C PRO A 56 -14.37 -18.04 5.16
N PRO A 57 -14.33 -18.93 6.17
CA PRO A 57 -15.27 -18.91 7.29
C PRO A 57 -15.30 -17.53 7.96
N LEU A 58 -16.49 -17.04 8.30
CA LEU A 58 -16.72 -15.69 8.83
C LEU A 58 -15.74 -15.27 9.95
N PRO A 59 -15.46 -16.10 10.98
CA PRO A 59 -14.49 -15.74 12.02
C PRO A 59 -13.07 -15.52 11.49
N LEU A 60 -12.66 -16.32 10.50
CA LEU A 60 -11.37 -16.19 9.86
C LEU A 60 -11.32 -14.93 9.00
N SER A 61 -12.39 -14.62 8.26
CA SER A 61 -12.50 -13.41 7.44
C SER A 61 -12.37 -12.13 8.27
N ILE A 62 -12.97 -12.08 9.46
CA ILE A 62 -12.83 -10.94 10.38
C ILE A 62 -11.37 -10.76 10.80
N ILE A 63 -10.69 -11.85 11.16
CA ILE A 63 -9.28 -11.81 11.60
C ILE A 63 -8.36 -11.37 10.46
N LEU A 64 -8.55 -11.91 9.26
CA LEU A 64 -7.80 -11.52 8.06
C LEU A 64 -8.08 -10.06 7.65
N GLY A 65 -9.32 -9.60 7.79
CA GLY A 65 -9.69 -8.20 7.57
C GLY A 65 -8.98 -7.27 8.56
N CYS A 66 -8.97 -7.62 9.85
CA CYS A 66 -8.24 -6.87 10.88
C CYS A 66 -6.73 -6.84 10.56
N GLN A 67 -6.16 -7.95 10.11
CA GLN A 67 -4.76 -8.02 9.68
C GLN A 67 -4.46 -7.04 8.54
N HIS A 68 -5.27 -7.06 7.49
CA HIS A 68 -5.08 -6.17 6.35
C HIS A 68 -5.19 -4.70 6.77
N PHE A 69 -6.16 -4.37 7.61
CA PHE A 69 -6.31 -3.03 8.16
C PHE A 69 -5.07 -2.59 8.94
N LEU A 70 -4.61 -3.39 9.90
CA LEU A 70 -3.45 -3.07 10.73
C LEU A 70 -2.16 -2.90 9.91
N THR A 71 -2.02 -3.66 8.82
CA THR A 71 -0.84 -3.57 7.95
C THR A 71 -0.85 -2.30 7.11
N MET A 72 -2.03 -1.86 6.67
CA MET A 72 -2.21 -0.62 5.88
C MET A 72 -2.14 0.63 6.75
N LEU A 73 -2.52 0.54 8.03
CA LEU A 73 -2.62 1.65 8.99
C LEU A 73 -1.38 2.56 8.94
N GLY A 74 -0.18 1.98 9.03
CA GLY A 74 1.05 2.77 9.06
C GLY A 74 1.25 3.65 7.83
N ALA A 75 1.03 3.10 6.63
CA ALA A 75 1.16 3.86 5.38
C ALA A 75 0.06 4.93 5.25
N THR A 76 -1.18 4.60 5.65
CA THR A 76 -2.32 5.52 5.55
C THR A 76 -2.17 6.74 6.48
N VAL A 77 -1.69 6.55 7.71
CA VAL A 77 -1.48 7.64 8.68
C VAL A 77 -0.27 8.50 8.32
N LEU A 78 0.74 7.90 7.69
CA LEU A 78 1.98 8.59 7.35
C LEU A 78 1.74 9.76 6.38
N ILE A 79 0.84 9.63 5.41
CA ILE A 79 0.58 10.69 4.43
C ILE A 79 0.06 11.98 5.10
N PRO A 80 -1.03 11.97 5.89
CA PRO A 80 -1.46 13.15 6.63
C PRO A 80 -0.43 13.70 7.60
N LEU A 81 0.34 12.84 8.28
CA LEU A 81 1.38 13.28 9.22
C LEU A 81 2.52 14.04 8.52
N ILE A 82 2.77 13.74 7.24
CA ILE A 82 3.79 14.43 6.44
C ILE A 82 3.22 15.72 5.83
N VAL A 83 1.99 15.66 5.30
CA VAL A 83 1.42 16.74 4.47
C VAL A 83 0.80 17.85 5.32
N THR A 84 0.01 17.49 6.35
CA THR A 84 -0.79 18.48 7.08
C THR A 84 0.07 19.48 7.88
N PRO A 85 1.20 19.11 8.52
CA PRO A 85 2.04 20.10 9.21
C PRO A 85 2.66 21.10 8.24
N ALA A 86 3.01 20.67 7.02
CA ALA A 86 3.56 21.56 6.00
C ALA A 86 2.56 22.63 5.52
N MET A 87 1.26 22.40 5.73
CA MET A 87 0.19 23.36 5.43
C MET A 87 -0.06 24.35 6.58
N GLY A 88 0.50 24.12 7.78
CA GLY A 88 0.17 24.88 9.00
C GLY A 88 -0.95 24.27 9.83
N ALA A 89 -1.26 22.99 9.67
CA ALA A 89 -2.30 22.33 10.47
C ALA A 89 -1.92 22.28 11.95
N THR A 90 -2.89 22.58 12.83
CA THR A 90 -2.80 22.27 14.25
C THR A 90 -2.96 20.75 14.47
N ALA A 91 -2.44 20.19 15.56
CA ALA A 91 -2.58 18.77 15.90
C ALA A 91 -4.03 18.24 15.82
N LYS A 92 -5.02 19.07 16.22
CA LYS A 92 -6.45 18.75 16.08
C LYS A 92 -6.85 18.56 14.61
N GLN A 93 -6.43 19.45 13.72
CA GLN A 93 -6.74 19.38 12.29
C GLN A 93 -6.04 18.18 11.64
N THR A 94 -4.80 17.88 12.02
CA THR A 94 -4.11 16.66 11.57
C THR A 94 -4.89 15.41 11.97
N ALA A 95 -5.37 15.33 13.21
CA ALA A 95 -6.19 14.21 13.67
C ALA A 95 -7.53 14.09 12.92
N GLU A 96 -8.17 15.21 12.58
CA GLU A 96 -9.37 15.25 11.74
C GLU A 96 -9.10 14.72 10.33
N VAL A 97 -7.98 15.11 9.71
CA VAL A 97 -7.57 14.61 8.38
C VAL A 97 -7.24 13.11 8.41
N ILE A 98 -6.55 12.64 9.46
CA ILE A 98 -6.29 11.21 9.68
C ILE A 98 -7.60 10.44 9.80
N SER A 99 -8.57 10.96 10.57
CA SER A 99 -9.87 10.30 10.72
C SER A 99 -10.64 10.24 9.40
N THR A 100 -10.61 11.34 8.65
CA THR A 100 -11.29 11.46 7.34
C THR A 100 -10.69 10.49 6.32
N ILE A 101 -9.35 10.39 6.22
CA ILE A 101 -8.73 9.48 5.24
C ILE A 101 -9.06 8.02 5.54
N PHE A 102 -9.19 7.61 6.81
CA PHE A 102 -9.63 6.26 7.16
C PHE A 102 -11.06 5.96 6.74
N VAL A 103 -11.99 6.89 7.03
CA VAL A 103 -13.40 6.72 6.66
C VAL A 103 -13.55 6.65 5.14
N VAL A 104 -12.93 7.58 4.42
CA VAL A 104 -13.00 7.62 2.94
C VAL A 104 -12.32 6.42 2.31
N SER A 105 -11.16 5.99 2.82
CA SER A 105 -10.45 4.77 2.38
C SER A 105 -11.33 3.53 2.56
N GLY A 106 -12.01 3.38 3.70
CA GLY A 106 -12.93 2.28 3.97
C GLY A 106 -14.12 2.28 3.01
N VAL A 107 -14.77 3.43 2.83
CA VAL A 107 -15.90 3.57 1.90
C VAL A 107 -15.46 3.26 0.46
N ASN A 108 -14.33 3.80 -0.01
CA ASN A 108 -13.82 3.52 -1.35
C ASN A 108 -13.46 2.04 -1.54
N THR A 109 -12.89 1.41 -0.52
CA THR A 109 -12.58 -0.03 -0.55
C THR A 109 -13.85 -0.87 -0.66
N LEU A 110 -14.90 -0.53 0.11
CA LEU A 110 -16.20 -1.19 0.00
C LEU A 110 -16.80 -1.01 -1.39
N ILE A 111 -16.82 0.22 -1.91
CA ILE A 111 -17.35 0.50 -3.26
C ILE A 111 -16.58 -0.29 -4.32
N GLN A 112 -15.24 -0.34 -4.28
CA GLN A 112 -14.47 -1.07 -5.29
C GLN A 112 -14.66 -2.58 -5.20
N THR A 113 -14.73 -3.13 -3.99
CA THR A 113 -14.90 -4.58 -3.80
C THR A 113 -16.33 -5.05 -4.09
N THR A 114 -17.36 -4.20 -3.98
CA THR A 114 -18.75 -4.59 -4.28
C THR A 114 -19.23 -4.19 -5.67
N LEU A 115 -19.00 -2.93 -6.07
CA LEU A 115 -19.55 -2.33 -7.30
C LEU A 115 -18.49 -2.05 -8.37
N GLY A 116 -17.23 -1.88 -7.99
CA GLY A 116 -16.12 -1.69 -8.92
C GLY A 116 -15.65 -3.00 -9.53
N ASP A 117 -14.34 -3.19 -9.59
CA ASP A 117 -13.73 -4.35 -10.27
C ASP A 117 -13.87 -5.67 -9.50
N ARG A 118 -14.44 -5.62 -8.27
CA ARG A 118 -14.62 -6.78 -7.37
C ARG A 118 -13.32 -7.51 -7.01
N LEU A 119 -12.20 -6.84 -7.21
CA LEU A 119 -10.88 -7.32 -6.80
C LEU A 119 -10.62 -6.94 -5.33
N PRO A 120 -9.88 -7.75 -4.57
CA PRO A 120 -9.55 -7.51 -3.17
C PRO A 120 -8.45 -6.44 -3.05
N ILE A 121 -8.78 -5.21 -3.44
CA ILE A 121 -7.88 -4.05 -3.45
C ILE A 121 -8.29 -3.08 -2.34
N VAL A 122 -7.40 -2.84 -1.38
CA VAL A 122 -7.60 -1.83 -0.34
C VAL A 122 -7.22 -0.47 -0.90
N GLN A 123 -8.17 0.45 -0.92
CA GLN A 123 -7.98 1.82 -1.39
C GLN A 123 -7.36 2.69 -0.30
N GLY A 124 -6.41 3.55 -0.66
CA GLY A 124 -5.72 4.42 0.29
C GLY A 124 -5.00 5.57 -0.41
N GLY A 125 -4.40 6.46 0.39
CA GLY A 125 -3.55 7.52 -0.16
C GLY A 125 -2.33 6.96 -0.86
N SER A 126 -1.87 7.62 -1.92
CA SER A 126 -0.69 7.21 -2.69
C SER A 126 0.47 8.18 -2.48
N PHE A 127 1.64 7.63 -2.12
CA PHE A 127 2.87 8.39 -1.95
C PHE A 127 3.34 9.07 -3.23
N SER A 128 2.91 8.59 -4.41
CA SER A 128 3.19 9.21 -5.70
C SER A 128 2.62 10.63 -5.82
N TYR A 129 1.61 10.97 -5.01
CA TYR A 129 1.04 12.32 -4.98
C TYR A 129 1.76 13.27 -4.02
N LEU A 130 2.73 12.81 -3.20
CA LEU A 130 3.45 13.70 -2.29
C LEU A 130 4.22 14.80 -3.02
N PRO A 131 5.03 14.52 -4.08
CA PRO A 131 5.75 15.57 -4.78
C PRO A 131 4.85 16.68 -5.37
N PRO A 132 3.78 16.37 -6.14
CA PRO A 132 2.90 17.44 -6.64
C PRO A 132 2.13 18.13 -5.51
N THR A 133 1.77 17.43 -4.43
CA THR A 133 1.12 18.02 -3.26
C THR A 133 2.01 19.07 -2.60
N PHE A 134 3.29 18.76 -2.37
CA PHE A 134 4.25 19.72 -1.84
C PHE A 134 4.50 20.91 -2.79
N SER A 135 4.48 20.67 -4.10
CA SER A 135 4.57 21.75 -5.08
C SER A 135 3.42 22.74 -4.99
N VAL A 136 2.21 22.29 -4.62
CA VAL A 136 1.07 23.18 -4.36
C VAL A 136 1.26 23.88 -3.02
N ILE A 137 1.59 23.15 -1.95
CA ILE A 137 1.75 23.72 -0.60
C ILE A 137 2.80 24.84 -0.58
N PHE A 138 3.94 24.65 -1.24
CA PHE A 138 5.02 25.64 -1.28
C PHE A 138 4.83 26.73 -2.34
N ASN A 139 3.63 26.85 -2.92
CA ASN A 139 3.32 27.96 -3.81
C ASN A 139 3.44 29.30 -3.04
N PRO A 140 4.14 30.31 -3.59
CA PRO A 140 4.34 31.60 -2.92
C PRO A 140 3.04 32.30 -2.49
N SER A 141 1.96 32.14 -3.28
CA SER A 141 0.66 32.75 -2.96
C SER A 141 0.03 32.15 -1.71
N LEU A 142 0.20 30.85 -1.48
CA LEU A 142 -0.31 30.17 -0.28
C LEU A 142 0.60 30.43 0.93
N GLN A 143 1.92 30.49 0.72
CA GLN A 143 2.88 30.79 1.78
C GLN A 143 2.84 32.25 2.25
N ALA A 144 2.29 33.16 1.45
CA ALA A 144 2.11 34.57 1.81
C ALA A 144 0.94 34.81 2.79
N ILE A 145 0.08 33.82 3.02
CA ILE A 145 -1.08 33.94 3.91
C ILE A 145 -0.59 34.04 5.37
N VAL A 146 -0.94 35.15 6.02
CA VAL A 146 -0.54 35.43 7.41
C VAL A 146 -1.54 34.77 8.36
N GLY A 147 -1.28 33.51 8.72
CA GLY A 147 -2.06 32.76 9.70
C GLY A 147 -2.06 31.26 9.40
N ASP A 148 -1.57 30.45 10.33
CA ASP A 148 -1.40 29.00 10.12
C ASP A 148 -2.74 28.29 9.83
N ASN A 149 -3.80 28.66 10.56
CA ASN A 149 -5.13 28.09 10.34
C ASN A 149 -5.72 28.50 8.97
N GLU A 150 -5.61 29.77 8.60
CA GLU A 150 -6.13 30.26 7.32
C GLU A 150 -5.37 29.64 6.14
N ARG A 151 -4.03 29.56 6.26
CA ARG A 151 -3.18 28.86 5.29
C ARG A 151 -3.59 27.39 5.14
N PHE A 152 -3.87 26.71 6.25
CA PHE A 152 -4.33 25.32 6.20
C PHE A 152 -5.66 25.17 5.44
N LEU A 153 -6.67 25.98 5.76
CA LEU A 153 -7.98 25.90 5.09
C LEU A 153 -7.88 26.18 3.59
N GLU A 154 -7.21 27.27 3.20
CA GLU A 154 -7.02 27.65 1.80
C GLU A 154 -6.21 26.58 1.03
N THR A 155 -5.12 26.09 1.62
CA THR A 155 -4.31 25.05 0.98
C THR A 155 -5.10 23.74 0.84
N MET A 156 -5.92 23.39 1.83
CA MET A 156 -6.76 22.18 1.76
C MET A 156 -7.84 22.30 0.68
N GLN A 157 -8.43 23.49 0.52
CA GLN A 157 -9.39 23.77 -0.55
C GLN A 157 -8.75 23.65 -1.94
N VAL A 158 -7.58 24.26 -2.15
CA VAL A 158 -6.85 24.17 -3.41
C VAL A 158 -6.46 22.72 -3.72
N LEU A 159 -5.93 22.00 -2.72
CA LEU A 159 -5.49 20.62 -2.90
C LEU A 159 -6.64 19.66 -3.21
N SER A 160 -7.74 19.75 -2.45
CA SER A 160 -8.93 18.93 -2.69
C SER A 160 -9.58 19.23 -4.04
N GLY A 161 -9.64 20.49 -4.46
CA GLY A 161 -10.08 20.88 -5.79
C GLY A 161 -9.18 20.31 -6.90
N ALA A 162 -7.85 20.38 -6.73
CA ALA A 162 -6.91 19.80 -7.68
C ALA A 162 -7.06 18.28 -7.81
N ILE A 163 -7.14 17.56 -6.69
CA ILE A 163 -7.32 16.09 -6.68
C ILE A 163 -8.66 15.70 -7.31
N PHE A 164 -9.72 16.47 -7.07
CA PHE A 164 -11.02 16.24 -7.70
C PHE A 164 -10.95 16.35 -9.23
N VAL A 165 -10.31 17.40 -9.75
CA VAL A 165 -10.11 17.58 -11.20
C VAL A 165 -9.25 16.46 -11.79
N VAL A 166 -8.18 16.06 -11.10
CA VAL A 166 -7.34 14.91 -11.50
C VAL A 166 -8.18 13.64 -11.59
N GLY A 167 -9.07 13.38 -10.63
CA GLY A 167 -9.97 12.23 -10.64
C GLY A 167 -10.90 12.20 -11.86
N ILE A 168 -11.49 13.35 -12.21
CA ILE A 168 -12.33 13.47 -13.42
C ILE A 168 -11.52 13.18 -14.69
N VAL A 169 -10.32 13.76 -14.79
CA VAL A 169 -9.44 13.55 -15.95
C VAL A 169 -9.04 12.08 -16.04
N GLN A 170 -8.68 11.44 -14.93
CA GLN A 170 -8.31 10.03 -14.88
C GLN A 170 -9.49 9.13 -15.26
N MET A 171 -10.71 9.45 -14.82
CA MET A 171 -11.93 8.75 -15.23
C MET A 171 -12.18 8.88 -16.74
N ALA A 172 -12.03 10.08 -17.32
CA ALA A 172 -12.18 10.31 -18.75
C ALA A 172 -11.12 9.56 -19.58
N LEU A 173 -9.87 9.52 -19.11
CA LEU A 173 -8.78 8.77 -19.74
C LEU A 173 -9.00 7.25 -19.67
N GLY A 174 -9.53 6.76 -18.55
CA GLY A 174 -9.92 5.36 -18.39
C GLY A 174 -11.06 4.99 -19.35
N TYR A 175 -12.13 5.78 -19.37
CA TYR A 175 -13.31 5.52 -20.21
C TYR A 175 -13.02 5.62 -21.71
N SER A 176 -12.16 6.54 -22.12
CA SER A 176 -11.77 6.69 -23.53
C SER A 176 -10.87 5.58 -24.07
N GLY A 177 -10.35 4.69 -23.20
CA GLY A 177 -9.41 3.64 -23.61
C GLY A 177 -8.03 4.15 -24.00
N ALA A 178 -7.75 5.45 -23.86
CA ALA A 178 -6.47 6.07 -24.20
C ALA A 178 -5.30 5.50 -23.39
N ILE A 179 -5.58 4.89 -22.23
CA ILE A 179 -4.57 4.25 -21.37
C ILE A 179 -4.04 2.93 -21.97
N VAL A 180 -4.83 2.21 -22.78
CA VAL A 180 -4.47 0.90 -23.35
C VAL A 180 -3.19 0.93 -24.19
N PRO A 181 -2.99 1.87 -25.15
CA PRO A 181 -1.73 1.95 -25.88
C PRO A 181 -0.55 2.34 -24.98
N ILE A 182 -0.77 3.14 -23.93
CA ILE A 182 0.27 3.54 -22.98
C ILE A 182 0.75 2.32 -22.17
N LEU A 183 -0.18 1.46 -21.73
CA LEU A 183 0.14 0.24 -20.99
C LEU A 183 1.07 -0.71 -21.78
N LYS A 184 1.05 -0.70 -23.12
CA LYS A 184 1.99 -1.49 -23.94
C LYS A 184 3.44 -1.05 -23.79
N TYR A 185 3.68 0.21 -23.44
CA TYR A 185 5.03 0.74 -23.18
C TYR A 185 5.46 0.59 -21.72
N LEU A 186 4.51 0.31 -20.81
CA LEU A 186 4.79 0.05 -19.41
C LEU A 186 5.23 -1.40 -19.24
N SER A 187 6.54 -1.61 -19.28
CA SER A 187 7.14 -2.91 -18.93
C SER A 187 7.54 -2.93 -17.46
N PRO A 188 7.69 -4.09 -16.82
CA PRO A 188 8.22 -4.18 -15.46
C PRO A 188 9.57 -3.47 -15.29
N VAL A 189 10.35 -3.37 -16.39
CA VAL A 189 11.64 -2.67 -16.45
C VAL A 189 11.49 -1.15 -16.25
N THR A 190 10.37 -0.55 -16.64
CA THR A 190 10.11 0.89 -16.40
C THR A 190 9.39 1.13 -15.07
N ILE A 191 8.51 0.22 -14.67
CA ILE A 191 7.73 0.36 -13.43
C ILE A 191 8.61 0.19 -12.18
N ALA A 192 9.50 -0.80 -12.16
CA ALA A 192 10.31 -1.09 -10.96
C ALA A 192 11.22 0.09 -10.54
N PRO A 193 11.96 0.77 -11.45
CA PRO A 193 12.71 1.96 -11.10
C PRO A 193 11.84 3.11 -10.58
N VAL A 194 10.65 3.32 -11.14
CA VAL A 194 9.73 4.39 -10.70
C VAL A 194 9.25 4.13 -9.27
N ILE A 195 8.80 2.90 -8.97
CA ILE A 195 8.39 2.52 -7.61
C ILE A 195 9.58 2.61 -6.64
N THR A 196 10.77 2.19 -7.07
CA THR A 196 12.00 2.30 -6.27
C THR A 196 12.34 3.76 -5.98
N ALA A 197 12.19 4.66 -6.96
CA ALA A 197 12.43 6.09 -6.79
C ALA A 197 11.43 6.72 -5.80
N ILE A 198 10.15 6.34 -5.87
CA ILE A 198 9.14 6.77 -4.89
C ILE A 198 9.52 6.28 -3.48
N GLY A 199 9.90 5.01 -3.35
CA GLY A 199 10.32 4.42 -2.08
C GLY A 199 11.58 5.07 -1.50
N LEU A 200 12.61 5.29 -2.33
CA LEU A 200 13.82 6.00 -1.94
C LEU A 200 13.56 7.46 -1.60
N GLY A 201 12.61 8.12 -2.27
CA GLY A 201 12.20 9.48 -1.94
C GLY A 201 11.65 9.62 -0.52
N LEU A 202 10.97 8.60 -0.01
CA LEU A 202 10.43 8.57 1.36
C LEU A 202 11.52 8.36 2.43
N TYR A 203 12.72 7.94 2.05
CA TYR A 203 13.83 7.74 2.98
C TYR A 203 14.18 9.03 3.74
N SER A 204 14.17 10.19 3.04
CA SER A 204 14.49 11.48 3.65
C SER A 204 13.54 11.83 4.79
N VAL A 205 12.27 11.43 4.69
CA VAL A 205 11.26 11.68 5.71
C VAL A 205 11.33 10.63 6.82
N GLY A 206 11.40 9.35 6.46
CA GLY A 206 11.44 8.25 7.43
C GLY A 206 12.70 8.28 8.29
N PHE A 207 13.87 8.39 7.65
CA PHE A 207 15.15 8.31 8.37
C PHE A 207 15.40 9.54 9.25
N THR A 208 14.97 10.73 8.83
CA THR A 208 15.09 11.94 9.67
C THR A 208 14.32 11.77 10.97
N ASN A 209 13.08 11.26 10.91
CA ASN A 209 12.28 11.00 12.11
C ASN A 209 12.90 9.89 12.99
N VAL A 210 13.42 8.82 12.38
CA VAL A 210 14.09 7.73 13.12
C VAL A 210 15.42 8.20 13.74
N SER A 211 16.13 9.13 13.11
CA SER A 211 17.43 9.63 13.57
C SER A 211 17.34 10.44 14.86
N THR A 212 16.18 11.01 15.17
CA THR A 212 15.92 11.69 16.47
C THR A 212 16.21 10.76 17.64
N CYS A 213 15.98 9.46 17.45
CA CYS A 213 16.12 8.44 18.47
C CYS A 213 16.74 7.17 17.87
N PHE A 214 18.01 7.29 17.48
CA PHE A 214 18.72 6.28 16.70
C PHE A 214 18.73 4.87 17.33
N SER A 215 18.87 4.78 18.66
CA SER A 215 18.94 3.48 19.35
C SER A 215 17.66 2.65 19.20
N VAL A 216 16.48 3.27 19.37
CA VAL A 216 15.19 2.59 19.23
C VAL A 216 14.88 2.31 17.75
N GLY A 217 15.23 3.27 16.90
CA GLY A 217 15.12 3.16 15.45
C GLY A 217 15.85 1.96 14.86
N LEU A 218 17.11 1.76 15.25
CA LEU A 218 17.94 0.65 14.78
C LEU A 218 17.31 -0.70 15.16
N ILE A 219 16.81 -0.82 16.40
CA ILE A 219 16.12 -2.02 16.88
C ILE A 219 14.86 -2.29 16.04
N GLN A 220 14.04 -1.27 15.76
CA GLN A 220 12.86 -1.40 14.90
C GLN A 220 13.21 -1.90 13.49
N MET A 221 14.25 -1.34 12.88
CA MET A 221 14.68 -1.73 11.54
C MET A 221 15.20 -3.18 11.53
N LEU A 222 16.04 -3.56 12.49
CA LEU A 222 16.54 -4.93 12.61
C LEU A 222 15.42 -5.93 12.84
N LEU A 223 14.51 -5.67 13.79
CA LEU A 223 13.39 -6.56 14.08
C LEU A 223 12.49 -6.73 12.85
N SER A 224 12.20 -5.65 12.14
CA SER A 224 11.38 -5.70 10.91
C SER A 224 12.01 -6.59 9.84
N ILE A 225 13.33 -6.46 9.63
CA ILE A 225 14.08 -7.30 8.66
C ILE A 225 14.11 -8.76 9.12
N ILE A 226 14.43 -9.00 10.39
CA ILE A 226 14.54 -10.35 10.97
C ILE A 226 13.19 -11.08 10.87
N PHE A 227 12.08 -10.44 11.23
CA PHE A 227 10.75 -11.03 11.14
C PHE A 227 10.29 -11.24 9.70
N SER A 228 10.51 -10.26 8.81
CA SER A 228 10.07 -10.35 7.41
C SER A 228 10.88 -11.37 6.60
N GLN A 229 12.21 -11.41 6.78
CA GLN A 229 13.11 -12.15 5.90
C GLN A 229 13.53 -13.51 6.47
N TYR A 230 13.80 -13.60 7.78
CA TYR A 230 14.41 -14.80 8.38
C TYR A 230 13.38 -15.68 9.10
N LEU A 231 12.44 -15.10 9.84
CA LEU A 231 11.42 -15.86 10.58
C LEU A 231 10.16 -16.19 9.77
N LYS A 232 10.11 -15.85 8.47
CA LYS A 232 8.96 -16.14 7.60
C LYS A 232 8.58 -17.64 7.58
N LYS A 233 9.56 -18.53 7.75
CA LYS A 233 9.36 -19.99 7.76
C LYS A 233 9.06 -20.57 9.15
N PHE A 234 9.10 -19.76 10.21
CA PHE A 234 8.90 -20.23 11.57
C PHE A 234 7.42 -20.23 11.93
N LEU A 235 6.86 -21.42 12.19
CA LEU A 235 5.46 -21.57 12.59
C LEU A 235 5.35 -21.65 14.12
N ILE A 236 4.61 -20.72 14.72
CA ILE A 236 4.24 -20.80 16.13
C ILE A 236 2.87 -21.48 16.18
N GLY A 237 2.79 -22.65 16.83
CA GLY A 237 1.52 -23.36 17.03
C GLY A 237 0.81 -23.78 15.73
N GLY A 238 1.57 -23.99 14.64
CA GLY A 238 1.01 -24.36 13.32
C GLY A 238 0.55 -23.18 12.45
N TYR A 239 0.68 -21.94 12.92
CA TYR A 239 0.36 -20.74 12.16
C TYR A 239 1.62 -19.92 11.83
N PRO A 240 1.79 -19.43 10.60
CA PRO A 240 2.97 -18.65 10.21
C PRO A 240 2.84 -17.17 10.64
N VAL A 241 2.75 -16.90 11.94
CA VAL A 241 2.47 -15.56 12.51
C VAL A 241 3.45 -14.49 12.02
N PHE A 242 4.75 -14.80 11.94
CA PHE A 242 5.77 -13.86 11.45
C PHE A 242 5.66 -13.54 9.96
N ALA A 243 5.10 -14.45 9.16
CA ALA A 243 4.82 -14.19 7.76
C ALA A 243 3.58 -13.30 7.57
N LEU A 244 2.65 -13.33 8.53
CA LEU A 244 1.39 -12.58 8.47
C LEU A 244 1.51 -11.16 9.05
N PHE A 245 2.26 -10.97 10.15
CA PHE A 245 2.32 -9.70 10.90
C PHE A 245 3.74 -9.17 11.21
N PRO A 246 4.71 -9.23 10.28
CA PRO A 246 6.10 -8.92 10.61
C PRO A 246 6.29 -7.48 11.11
N ILE A 247 5.64 -6.50 10.46
CA ILE A 247 5.80 -5.07 10.76
C ILE A 247 5.12 -4.70 12.07
N ILE A 248 3.87 -5.13 12.27
CA ILE A 248 3.09 -4.80 13.48
C ILE A 248 3.74 -5.41 14.71
N LEU A 249 4.21 -6.66 14.61
CA LEU A 249 4.91 -7.32 15.71
C LEU A 249 6.23 -6.60 16.04
N ALA A 250 6.98 -6.17 15.02
CA ALA A 250 8.19 -5.37 15.23
C ALA A 250 7.87 -4.06 15.97
N ILE A 251 6.84 -3.32 15.53
CA ILE A 251 6.40 -2.09 16.19
C ILE A 251 6.00 -2.35 17.65
N ALA A 252 5.21 -3.38 17.91
CA ALA A 252 4.75 -3.71 19.27
C ALA A 252 5.91 -4.05 20.22
N ILE A 253 6.89 -4.82 19.75
CA ILE A 253 8.08 -5.18 20.54
C ILE A 253 8.97 -3.96 20.77
N THR A 254 9.25 -3.17 19.74
CA THR A 254 10.05 -1.95 19.87
C THR A 254 9.40 -0.95 20.81
N TRP A 255 8.07 -0.76 20.71
CA TRP A 255 7.34 0.13 21.61
C TRP A 255 7.38 -0.37 23.06
N SER A 256 7.19 -1.68 23.27
CA SER A 256 7.32 -2.28 24.61
C SER A 256 8.72 -2.09 25.19
N PHE A 257 9.75 -2.25 24.36
CA PHE A 257 11.14 -2.03 24.75
C PHE A 257 11.39 -0.56 25.12
N ALA A 258 10.88 0.39 24.34
CA ALA A 258 10.97 1.82 24.62
C ALA A 258 10.24 2.21 25.93
N ALA A 259 9.08 1.61 26.19
CA ALA A 259 8.33 1.82 27.43
C ALA A 259 9.09 1.30 28.66
N ILE A 260 9.75 0.14 28.57
CA ILE A 260 10.58 -0.41 29.66
C ILE A 260 11.79 0.50 29.94
N LEU A 261 12.44 1.00 28.90
CA LEU A 261 13.57 1.94 29.02
C LEU A 261 13.15 3.28 29.66
N THR A 262 11.98 3.78 29.28
CA THR A 262 11.38 4.98 29.87
C THR A 262 11.06 4.75 31.35
N ALA A 263 10.48 3.60 31.70
CA ALA A 263 10.17 3.25 33.09
C ALA A 263 11.42 2.99 33.96
N SER A 264 12.55 2.63 33.34
CA SER A 264 13.83 2.38 34.03
C SER A 264 14.67 3.66 34.21
N ASP A 265 14.15 4.82 33.81
CA ASP A 265 14.79 6.15 33.86
C ASP A 265 16.19 6.20 33.24
N VAL A 266 16.43 5.36 32.24
CA VAL A 266 17.71 5.30 31.49
C VAL A 266 17.87 6.52 30.59
N TRP A 267 16.77 7.20 30.30
CA TRP A 267 16.66 8.33 29.40
C TRP A 267 16.33 9.60 30.18
N GLY A 268 17.21 10.61 30.09
CA GLY A 268 16.99 11.91 30.73
C GLY A 268 15.67 12.56 30.28
N GLU A 269 15.09 13.37 31.16
CA GLU A 269 13.74 13.98 30.99
C GLU A 269 13.57 14.79 29.68
N GLU A 270 14.65 15.26 29.04
CA GLU A 270 14.61 15.99 27.76
C GLU A 270 14.79 15.14 26.50
N SER A 271 14.97 13.81 26.63
CA SER A 271 15.27 12.98 25.47
C SER A 271 14.02 12.63 24.66
N ALA A 272 14.06 12.92 23.35
CA ALA A 272 13.01 12.60 22.37
C ALA A 272 12.71 11.10 22.19
N CYS A 273 13.38 10.25 22.98
CA CYS A 273 13.23 8.82 22.97
C CYS A 273 12.16 8.31 23.92
N ARG A 274 11.79 9.09 24.94
CA ARG A 274 10.80 8.66 25.93
C ARG A 274 9.41 8.57 25.30
N THR A 275 8.60 7.68 25.88
CA THR A 275 7.25 7.38 25.38
C THR A 275 6.15 8.24 26.03
N ASP A 276 6.50 9.20 26.89
CA ASP A 276 5.59 10.10 27.60
C ASP A 276 5.33 11.44 26.90
#